data_AF-A0A6S8N6Q7-F1
#
_entry.id   AF-A0A6S8N6Q7-F1
#
_cell.length_a   1.000
_cell.length_b   1.000
_cell.length_c   1.000
_cell.angle_alpha   90.00
_cell.angle_beta   90.00
_cell.angle_gamma   90.00
#
_symmetry.space_group_name_H-M   'P 1'
#
loop_
_entity.id
_entity.type
_entity.pdbx_description
1 polymer ?
#
loop_
_entity_poly.entity_id
_entity_poly.type
_entity_poly.pdbx_seq_one_letter_code
_entity_poly.pdbx_strand_id
1 'polypeptide(L)'
;MFKNSFQSGFLSILYSIGSKPLQIWDKQVRNGHIKRITDQDIQSSVLEVMSDNVASTFITCPADATKTLGIKLPFLVMIIKNLKKYFSFEVQVLDDKNVRRRFRASNYQVSASLVFSLHPFSCML
;
A
#
# COMPACT_ATOMS: atom_id res chain seq x y z
N MET A 1 13.24 -7.39 -5.03
CA MET A 1 12.58 -7.70 -6.31
C MET A 1 13.06 -6.76 -7.41
N PHE A 2 13.06 -5.45 -7.17
CA PHE A 2 13.45 -4.41 -8.13
C PHE A 2 14.89 -3.89 -7.96
N LYS A 3 15.70 -4.47 -7.05
CA LYS A 3 17.05 -3.98 -6.70
C LYS A 3 17.99 -3.85 -7.91
N ASN A 4 17.87 -4.75 -8.88
CA ASN A 4 18.69 -4.80 -10.10
C ASN A 4 17.93 -4.30 -11.34
N SER A 5 16.71 -3.82 -11.16
CA SER A 5 15.91 -3.25 -12.25
C SER A 5 16.29 -1.79 -12.45
N PHE A 6 16.19 -1.32 -13.68
CA PHE A 6 16.31 0.11 -13.98
C PHE A 6 15.16 0.86 -13.29
N GLN A 7 15.50 1.86 -12.48
CA GLN A 7 14.55 2.69 -11.72
C GLN A 7 14.80 4.15 -12.07
N SER A 8 14.34 4.58 -13.25
CA SER A 8 14.35 5.98 -13.67
C SER A 8 12.97 6.37 -14.18
N GLY A 9 12.56 7.62 -13.94
CA GLY A 9 11.22 8.10 -14.23
C GLY A 9 10.18 7.48 -13.29
N PHE A 10 9.30 6.63 -13.80
CA PHE A 10 8.17 6.06 -13.08
C PHE A 10 8.27 4.55 -12.97
N LEU A 11 7.98 4.02 -11.78
CA LEU A 11 7.86 2.58 -11.53
C LEU A 11 6.46 2.28 -11.00
N SER A 12 5.67 1.56 -11.79
CA SER A 12 4.35 1.08 -11.35
C SER A 12 4.48 -0.25 -10.61
N ILE A 13 3.95 -0.30 -9.38
CA ILE A 13 3.91 -1.51 -8.55
C ILE A 13 2.54 -2.21 -8.57
N LEU A 14 1.48 -1.50 -8.97
CA LEU A 14 0.12 -2.01 -9.08
C LEU A 14 -0.58 -1.28 -10.24
N TYR A 15 -1.14 -2.05 -11.17
CA TYR A 15 -1.88 -1.52 -12.31
C TYR A 15 -3.13 -2.37 -12.58
N SER A 16 -4.30 -1.82 -12.26
CA SER A 16 -5.59 -2.54 -12.24
C SER A 16 -6.03 -3.08 -13.61
N ILE A 17 -5.61 -2.43 -14.70
CA ILE A 17 -5.96 -2.80 -16.08
C ILE A 17 -5.16 -4.01 -16.58
N GLY A 18 -4.01 -4.32 -15.95
CA GLY A 18 -3.17 -5.45 -16.33
C GLY A 18 -3.87 -6.81 -16.21
N SER A 19 -3.34 -7.83 -16.89
CA SER A 19 -3.89 -9.20 -16.86
C SER A 19 -3.85 -9.83 -15.47
N LYS A 20 -2.79 -9.57 -14.70
CA LYS A 20 -2.59 -10.04 -13.31
C LYS A 20 -2.15 -8.89 -12.41
N PRO A 21 -3.06 -7.98 -12.02
CA PRO A 21 -2.71 -6.74 -11.29
C PRO A 21 -2.05 -6.99 -9.93
N LEU A 22 -2.35 -8.14 -9.32
CA LEU A 22 -1.85 -8.56 -8.01
C LEU A 22 -0.76 -9.63 -8.10
N GLN A 23 -0.04 -9.74 -9.21
CA GLN A 23 0.98 -10.78 -9.42
C GLN A 23 2.07 -10.81 -8.34
N ILE A 24 2.48 -9.63 -7.84
CA ILE A 24 3.52 -9.49 -6.81
C ILE A 24 2.94 -9.19 -5.42
N TRP A 25 1.63 -9.25 -5.28
CA TRP A 25 0.89 -8.87 -4.07
C TRP A 25 0.26 -10.10 -3.43
N ASP A 26 0.45 -10.26 -2.12
CA ASP A 26 -0.34 -11.21 -1.32
C ASP A 26 -1.70 -10.59 -0.99
N LYS A 27 -2.71 -11.44 -0.78
CA LYS A 27 -4.09 -11.04 -0.53
C LYS A 27 -4.58 -11.68 0.76
N GLN A 28 -4.94 -10.85 1.73
CA GLN A 28 -5.59 -11.27 2.95
C GLN A 28 -7.03 -10.78 2.90
N VAL A 29 -7.99 -11.71 3.02
CA VAL A 29 -9.42 -11.39 2.95
C VAL A 29 -10.14 -12.08 4.10
N ARG A 30 -10.76 -11.28 4.97
CA ARG A 30 -11.62 -11.77 6.05
C ARG A 30 -12.82 -10.84 6.19
N ASN A 31 -14.02 -11.38 5.91
CA ASN A 31 -15.29 -10.65 5.92
C ASN A 31 -15.26 -9.40 5.01
N GLY A 32 -14.75 -9.58 3.80
CA GLY A 32 -14.60 -8.52 2.80
C GLY A 32 -14.38 -9.10 1.41
N HIS A 33 -14.00 -8.27 0.46
CA HIS A 33 -13.67 -8.72 -0.90
C HIS A 33 -12.56 -7.89 -1.54
N ILE A 34 -11.87 -8.53 -2.47
CA ILE A 34 -10.94 -7.90 -3.40
C ILE A 34 -11.43 -8.23 -4.81
N LYS A 35 -11.91 -7.24 -5.56
CA LYS A 35 -12.51 -7.43 -6.88
C LYS A 35 -12.00 -6.38 -7.85
N ARG A 36 -11.96 -6.72 -9.13
CA ARG A 36 -11.77 -5.75 -10.20
C ARG A 36 -13.14 -5.33 -10.71
N ILE A 37 -13.42 -4.04 -10.68
CA ILE A 37 -14.70 -3.45 -11.12
C ILE A 37 -14.43 -2.35 -12.14
N THR A 38 -15.42 -2.00 -12.95
CA THR A 38 -15.36 -0.82 -13.82
C THR A 38 -15.89 0.37 -13.05
N ASP A 39 -15.04 1.36 -12.79
CA ASP A 39 -15.44 2.61 -12.17
C ASP A 39 -16.20 3.49 -13.17
N GLN A 40 -17.33 4.07 -12.73
CA GLN A 40 -18.23 4.83 -13.60
C GLN A 40 -17.68 6.21 -13.98
N ASP A 41 -16.88 6.84 -13.11
CA ASP A 41 -16.40 8.21 -13.33
C ASP A 41 -15.24 8.24 -14.32
N ILE A 42 -14.35 7.24 -14.24
CA ILE A 42 -13.18 7.11 -15.12
C ILE A 42 -13.38 6.10 -16.25
N GLN A 43 -14.52 5.40 -16.27
CA GLN A 43 -14.86 4.36 -17.26
C GLN A 43 -13.77 3.30 -17.46
N SER A 44 -13.07 2.95 -16.38
CA SER A 44 -11.89 2.08 -16.43
C SER A 44 -11.88 1.07 -15.29
N SER A 45 -11.10 0.00 -15.46
CA SER A 45 -10.96 -1.04 -14.45
C SER A 45 -10.17 -0.54 -13.24
N VAL A 46 -10.74 -0.66 -12.05
CA VAL A 46 -10.11 -0.39 -10.76
C VAL A 46 -10.09 -1.64 -9.90
N LEU A 47 -9.12 -1.71 -8.98
CA LEU A 47 -9.08 -2.75 -7.96
C LEU A 47 -9.78 -2.22 -6.71
N GLU A 48 -10.90 -2.83 -6.35
CA GLU A 48 -11.66 -2.52 -5.15
C GLU A 48 -11.27 -3.51 -4.03
N VAL A 49 -10.91 -2.96 -2.87
CA VAL A 49 -10.64 -3.69 -1.63
C VAL A 49 -11.57 -3.14 -0.56
N MET A 50 -12.48 -3.98 -0.07
CA MET A 50 -13.55 -3.55 0.84
C MET A 50 -13.74 -4.56 1.97
N SER A 51 -14.01 -4.06 3.17
CA SER A 51 -14.30 -4.84 4.37
C SER A 51 -15.00 -3.96 5.40
N ASP A 52 -15.74 -4.59 6.32
CA ASP A 52 -16.31 -3.90 7.48
C ASP A 52 -15.23 -3.55 8.52
N ASN A 53 -14.12 -4.31 8.54
CA ASN A 53 -12.95 -4.04 9.38
C ASN A 53 -11.72 -3.78 8.50
N VAL A 54 -11.13 -2.59 8.62
CA VAL A 54 -9.96 -2.15 7.84
C VAL A 54 -8.75 -3.07 8.02
N ALA A 55 -8.58 -3.66 9.21
CA ALA A 55 -7.45 -4.54 9.51
C ALA A 55 -7.62 -5.97 8.97
N SER A 56 -8.82 -6.36 8.54
CA SER A 56 -9.13 -7.75 8.19
C SER A 56 -8.97 -8.08 6.71
N THR A 57 -8.99 -7.08 5.83
CA THR A 57 -8.82 -7.27 4.38
C THR A 57 -7.83 -6.25 3.83
N PHE A 58 -6.70 -6.74 3.31
CA PHE A 58 -5.63 -5.90 2.76
C PHE A 58 -4.81 -6.69 1.73
N ILE A 59 -4.00 -5.94 0.97
CA ILE A 59 -3.01 -6.49 0.07
C ILE A 59 -1.61 -6.06 0.51
N THR A 60 -0.64 -6.97 0.40
CA THR A 60 0.74 -6.73 0.86
C THR A 60 1.71 -6.96 -0.28
N CYS A 61 2.70 -6.06 -0.40
CA CYS A 61 3.76 -6.18 -1.40
C CYS A 61 5.13 -6.10 -0.71
N PRO A 62 6.04 -7.04 -0.94
CA PRO A 62 5.91 -8.19 -1.85
C PRO A 62 5.04 -9.33 -1.27
N ALA A 63 4.56 -10.23 -2.13
CA ALA A 63 3.73 -11.36 -1.72
C ALA A 63 4.44 -12.33 -0.74
N ASP A 64 5.76 -12.43 -0.85
CA ASP A 64 6.58 -13.20 0.06
C ASP A 64 7.16 -12.28 1.14
N ALA A 65 6.76 -12.47 2.40
CA ALA A 65 7.17 -11.65 3.54
C ALA A 65 8.68 -11.67 3.81
N THR A 66 9.41 -12.66 3.28
CA THR A 66 10.89 -12.73 3.40
C THR A 66 11.60 -11.83 2.39
N LYS A 67 10.90 -11.42 1.32
CA LYS A 67 11.46 -10.59 0.25
C LYS A 67 11.25 -9.09 0.52
N THR A 68 12.04 -8.27 -0.16
CA THR A 68 11.89 -6.81 -0.16
C THR A 68 11.75 -6.30 -1.60
N LEU A 69 11.07 -5.15 -1.77
CA LEU A 69 10.92 -4.53 -3.09
C LEU A 69 12.27 -3.98 -3.59
N GLY A 70 12.95 -3.17 -2.79
CA GLY A 70 14.22 -2.54 -3.16
C GLY A 70 14.05 -1.35 -4.11
N ILE A 71 12.99 -0.56 -3.91
CA ILE A 71 12.69 0.65 -4.68
C ILE A 71 13.46 1.82 -4.06
N LYS A 72 14.12 2.62 -4.89
CA LYS A 72 14.98 3.76 -4.49
C LYS A 72 14.36 5.12 -4.83
N LEU A 73 13.21 5.13 -5.51
CA LEU A 73 12.54 6.36 -5.91
C LEU A 73 12.01 7.10 -4.66
N PRO A 74 12.18 8.43 -4.58
CA PRO A 74 11.86 9.21 -3.37
C PRO A 74 10.37 9.47 -3.17
N PHE A 75 9.55 9.36 -4.22
CA PHE A 75 8.13 9.68 -4.17
C PHE A 75 7.27 8.44 -4.38
N LEU A 76 6.34 8.22 -3.47
CA LEU A 76 5.25 7.25 -3.63
C LEU A 76 3.97 8.01 -3.97
N VAL A 77 3.38 7.66 -5.11
CA VAL A 77 2.10 8.23 -5.57
C VAL A 77 1.06 7.12 -5.61
N MET A 78 -0.09 7.34 -4.99
CA MET A 78 -1.23 6.43 -5.03
C MET A 78 -2.46 7.17 -5.56
N ILE A 79 -3.15 6.56 -6.53
CA ILE A 79 -4.41 7.08 -7.08
C ILE A 79 -5.53 6.27 -6.43
N ILE A 80 -6.32 6.90 -5.57
CA ILE A 80 -7.36 6.25 -4.75
C ILE A 80 -8.65 7.06 -4.87
N LYS A 81 -9.78 6.36 -4.96
CA LYS A 81 -11.11 6.97 -4.85
C LYS A 81 -11.53 7.06 -3.38
N ASN A 82 -11.88 8.26 -2.91
CA ASN A 82 -12.40 8.44 -1.56
C ASN A 82 -13.86 7.97 -1.48
N LEU A 83 -14.08 6.80 -0.86
CA LEU A 83 -15.41 6.22 -0.64
C LEU A 83 -16.10 6.71 0.64
N LYS A 84 -15.51 7.70 1.35
CA LYS A 84 -15.97 8.18 2.67
C LYS A 84 -16.07 7.06 3.71
N LYS A 85 -15.21 6.05 3.61
CA LYS A 85 -15.07 4.93 4.55
C LYS A 85 -13.68 4.92 5.15
N TYR A 86 -13.50 4.17 6.23
CA TYR A 86 -12.19 4.04 6.85
C TYR A 86 -11.18 3.36 5.92
N PHE A 87 -10.01 3.97 5.81
CA PHE A 87 -8.93 3.57 4.94
C PHE A 87 -7.60 3.83 5.65
N SER A 88 -6.66 2.91 5.45
CA SER A 88 -5.27 3.09 5.85
C SER A 88 -4.34 2.41 4.87
N PHE A 89 -3.11 2.90 4.77
CA PHE A 89 -2.04 2.23 4.06
C PHE A 89 -0.75 2.31 4.87
N GLU A 90 0.18 1.40 4.59
CA GLU A 90 1.44 1.28 5.30
C GLU A 90 2.60 1.10 4.32
N VAL A 91 3.73 1.75 4.61
CA VAL A 91 4.97 1.70 3.83
C VAL A 91 6.12 1.43 4.77
N GLN A 92 6.95 0.43 4.44
CA GLN A 92 8.20 0.18 5.15
C GLN A 92 9.38 0.75 4.36
N VAL A 93 10.23 1.53 5.04
CA VAL A 93 11.42 2.19 4.49
C VAL A 93 12.65 1.69 5.24
N LEU A 94 13.75 1.49 4.52
CA LEU A 94 15.05 1.19 5.11
C LEU A 94 15.85 2.48 5.20
N ASP A 95 16.34 2.84 6.39
CA ASP A 95 17.20 4.02 6.57
C ASP A 95 18.69 3.70 6.33
N ASP A 96 19.52 4.74 6.42
CA ASP A 96 20.98 4.71 6.28
C ASP A 96 21.68 3.89 7.38
N LYS A 97 21.00 3.64 8.49
CA LYS A 97 21.47 2.80 9.61
C LYS A 97 20.99 1.35 9.51
N ASN A 98 20.45 0.95 8.35
CA ASN A 98 19.83 -0.37 8.12
C ASN A 98 18.66 -0.68 9.07
N VAL A 99 18.00 0.34 9.62
CA VAL A 99 16.80 0.18 10.44
C VAL A 99 15.57 0.27 9.56
N ARG A 100 14.65 -0.69 9.72
CA ARG A 100 13.36 -0.68 9.02
C ARG A 100 12.37 0.19 9.78
N ARG A 101 11.93 1.27 9.15
CA ARG A 101 10.91 2.19 9.66
C ARG A 101 9.60 1.98 8.92
N ARG A 102 8.49 2.22 9.59
CA ARG A 102 7.15 1.96 9.06
C ARG A 102 6.31 3.20 9.15
N PHE A 103 5.82 3.70 8.03
CA PHE A 103 4.92 4.83 7.96
C PHE A 103 3.54 4.30 7.65
N ARG A 104 2.57 4.58 8.52
CA ARG A 104 1.17 4.24 8.29
C ARG A 104 0.38 5.52 8.21
N ALA A 105 -0.42 5.69 7.17
CA ALA A 105 -1.37 6.80 7.10
C ALA A 105 -2.80 6.27 7.19
N SER A 106 -3.67 6.97 7.91
CA SER A 106 -5.07 6.56 8.07
C SER A 106 -6.03 7.74 8.14
N ASN A 107 -7.28 7.56 7.71
CA ASN A 107 -8.28 8.64 7.68
C ASN A 107 -9.23 8.67 8.88
N TYR A 108 -8.96 7.86 9.92
CA TYR A 108 -9.78 7.76 11.13
C TYR A 108 -9.03 8.15 12.40
N GLN A 109 -7.74 8.48 12.29
CA GLN A 109 -6.96 9.04 13.38
C GLN A 109 -7.00 10.57 13.26
N VAL A 110 -7.54 11.24 14.28
CA VAL A 110 -7.68 12.71 14.32
C VAL A 110 -6.38 13.39 14.74
N SER A 111 -5.50 12.66 15.41
CA SER A 111 -4.16 13.12 15.72
C SER A 111 -3.23 12.68 14.60
N ALA A 112 -2.79 13.63 13.77
CA ALA A 112 -1.45 13.62 13.18
C ALA A 112 -0.48 13.72 14.35
N SER A 113 -0.45 12.64 15.11
CA SER A 113 0.47 12.41 16.16
C SER A 113 1.79 12.24 15.42
N LEU A 114 2.50 13.36 15.22
CA LEU A 114 3.96 13.44 15.29
C LEU A 114 4.39 12.96 16.68
N VAL A 115 3.95 11.76 16.99
CA VAL A 115 4.25 10.99 18.14
C VAL A 115 5.33 10.10 17.59
N PHE A 116 6.56 10.61 17.70
CA PHE A 116 7.65 9.77 18.15
C PHE A 116 7.32 9.19 19.55
N SER A 117 6.12 8.64 19.81
CA SER A 117 6.02 7.63 20.86
C SER A 117 6.74 6.45 20.24
N LEU A 118 8.03 6.39 20.55
CA LEU A 118 8.60 5.33 21.36
C LEU A 118 8.06 3.92 21.06
N HIS A 119 7.75 3.64 19.80
CA HIS A 119 7.90 2.36 19.16
C HIS A 119 8.99 2.59 18.12
N PRO A 120 10.20 1.99 18.29
CA PRO A 120 11.37 2.33 17.49
C PRO A 120 11.20 2.16 15.97
N PHE A 121 10.09 1.55 15.53
CA PHE A 121 9.90 1.08 14.17
C PHE A 121 8.64 1.61 13.46
N SER A 122 7.80 2.46 14.08
CA SER A 122 6.55 2.93 13.44
C SER A 122 6.22 4.42 13.65
N CYS A 123 5.77 5.07 12.58
CA CYS A 123 5.22 6.41 12.51
C CYS A 123 3.78 6.33 11.92
N MET A 124 2.85 7.05 12.54
CA MET A 124 1.46 7.15 12.07
C MET A 124 1.19 8.59 11.61
N LEU A 125 0.60 8.77 10.42
CA LEU A 125 0.29 10.04 9.77
C LEU A 125 -1.22 10.20 9.51
#